data_AF-A0AB36WT20-F1
#
_entry.id   AF-A0AB36WT20-F1
#
_cell.length_a   1.000
_cell.length_b   1.000
_cell.length_c   1.000
_cell.angle_alpha   90.00
_cell.angle_beta   90.00
_cell.angle_gamma   90.00
#
_symmetry.space_group_name_H-M   'P 1'
#
loop_
_entity.id
_entity.type
_entity.pdbx_description
1 polymer ?
#
loop_
_entity_poly.entity_id
_entity_poly.type
_entity_poly.pdbx_seq_one_letter_code
_entity_poly.pdbx_strand_id
1 'polypeptide(L)'
;MTTFDTADDLSVRKQTIARHFANAIDYDQHASIQQTVCKYLLDSIAHTKQSSVLEVGAGTGQMTRLLANHIQSEHWLINELCTEQSATLQSILPAADVMIGDAETIDLAENHSLIVSANAVQWFDSPLSFITQSAQRLKSGGQLLFSTFTPNNFLQIKTLTGQGLHYPDIDEWQLALDSAGFENIKLSIQRFDLPFPTPYAILKHMKLTGVSTNQTQVKSEDTQTFVWTKSRLQQFESDYWQQFSEKNDTGQLVVNLTYEVLIVSAFKP
;
A
#
# COMPACT_ATOMS: atom_id res chain seq x y z
N MET A 1 -24.02 -21.28 1.65
CA MET A 1 -23.53 -20.64 0.42
C MET A 1 -24.46 -19.49 0.08
N THR A 2 -24.16 -18.33 0.65
CA THR A 2 -24.76 -17.05 0.26
C THR A 2 -23.62 -16.27 -0.37
N THR A 3 -23.60 -16.23 -1.70
CA THR A 3 -22.76 -15.32 -2.46
C THR A 3 -23.32 -13.91 -2.23
N PHE A 4 -22.74 -13.18 -1.28
CA PHE A 4 -22.91 -11.74 -1.24
C PHE A 4 -22.14 -11.17 -2.42
N ASP A 5 -22.87 -10.55 -3.35
CA ASP A 5 -22.29 -9.83 -4.47
C ASP A 5 -21.69 -8.53 -3.89
N THR A 6 -20.44 -8.59 -3.44
CA THR A 6 -19.75 -7.53 -2.68
C THR A 6 -19.35 -6.31 -3.54
N ALA A 7 -19.62 -6.33 -4.84
CA ALA A 7 -19.21 -5.27 -5.76
C ALA A 7 -20.10 -4.02 -5.70
N ASP A 8 -21.38 -4.14 -5.32
CA ASP A 8 -22.36 -3.05 -5.43
C ASP A 8 -22.33 -2.03 -4.26
N ASP A 9 -21.61 -2.32 -3.17
CA ASP A 9 -21.50 -1.42 -2.00
C ASP A 9 -20.15 -0.66 -1.94
N LEU A 10 -19.26 -0.89 -2.91
CA LEU A 10 -17.97 -0.20 -3.00
C LEU A 10 -18.11 1.19 -3.63
N SER A 11 -17.38 2.17 -3.10
CA SER A 11 -17.23 3.47 -3.77
C SER A 11 -16.67 3.29 -5.19
N VAL A 12 -17.04 4.18 -6.12
CA VAL A 12 -16.53 4.13 -7.53
C VAL A 12 -15.01 4.06 -7.57
N ARG A 13 -14.33 4.75 -6.64
CA ARG A 13 -12.87 4.71 -6.49
C ARG A 13 -12.39 3.30 -6.13
N LYS A 14 -12.99 2.65 -5.13
CA LYS A 14 -12.65 1.29 -4.70
C LYS A 14 -12.94 0.24 -5.76
N GLN A 15 -14.03 0.39 -6.52
CA GLN A 15 -14.29 -0.47 -7.68
C GLN A 15 -13.21 -0.32 -8.78
N THR A 16 -12.72 0.90 -9.02
CA THR A 16 -11.61 1.12 -9.97
C THR A 16 -10.32 0.48 -9.48
N ILE A 17 -10.01 0.60 -8.18
CA ILE A 17 -8.84 -0.02 -7.56
C ILE A 17 -8.94 -1.55 -7.69
N ALA A 18 -10.06 -2.15 -7.29
CA ALA A 18 -10.28 -3.59 -7.39
C ALA A 18 -10.11 -4.11 -8.83
N ARG A 19 -10.74 -3.44 -9.79
CA ARG A 19 -10.63 -3.79 -11.23
C ARG A 19 -9.20 -3.67 -11.76
N HIS A 20 -8.43 -2.71 -11.27
CA HIS A 20 -7.02 -2.56 -11.64
C HIS A 20 -6.19 -3.74 -11.14
N PHE A 21 -6.41 -4.16 -9.90
CA PHE A 21 -5.63 -5.24 -9.27
C PHE A 21 -6.13 -6.65 -9.58
N ALA A 22 -7.34 -6.81 -10.14
CA ALA A 22 -7.87 -8.11 -10.57
C ALA A 22 -6.97 -8.87 -11.58
N ASN A 23 -6.10 -8.17 -12.32
CA ASN A 23 -5.17 -8.77 -13.29
C ASN A 23 -3.69 -8.48 -12.96
N ALA A 24 -3.32 -8.47 -11.67
CA ALA A 24 -1.99 -8.08 -11.18
C ALA A 24 -0.82 -9.05 -11.51
N ILE A 25 -0.90 -9.84 -12.59
CA ILE A 25 0.14 -10.82 -12.97
C ILE A 25 1.48 -10.13 -13.26
N ASP A 26 1.47 -8.98 -13.93
CA ASP A 26 2.68 -8.20 -14.23
C ASP A 26 3.17 -7.35 -13.04
N TYR A 27 2.32 -7.14 -12.01
CA TYR A 27 2.66 -6.35 -10.84
C TYR A 27 3.84 -6.99 -10.09
N ASP A 28 3.76 -8.29 -9.78
CA ASP A 28 4.77 -8.99 -8.97
C ASP A 28 6.17 -8.99 -9.62
N GLN A 29 6.25 -8.96 -10.96
CA GLN A 29 7.52 -8.92 -11.70
C GLN A 29 8.21 -7.55 -11.63
N HIS A 30 7.44 -6.48 -11.42
CA HIS A 30 7.92 -5.10 -11.38
C HIS A 30 7.89 -4.50 -9.96
N ALA A 31 7.46 -5.27 -8.95
CA ALA A 31 7.23 -4.83 -7.59
C ALA A 31 8.41 -5.11 -6.62
N SER A 32 9.65 -4.87 -7.05
CA SER A 32 10.84 -5.11 -6.24
C SER A 32 10.85 -4.32 -4.93
N ILE A 33 10.28 -3.11 -4.93
CA ILE A 33 10.14 -2.27 -3.74
C ILE A 33 9.14 -2.89 -2.78
N GLN A 34 7.99 -3.35 -3.25
CA GLN A 34 6.96 -3.93 -2.40
C GLN A 34 7.42 -5.22 -1.75
N GLN A 35 8.22 -6.03 -2.44
CA GLN A 35 8.89 -7.19 -1.84
C GLN A 35 9.85 -6.78 -0.73
N THR A 36 10.62 -5.70 -0.94
CA THR A 36 11.54 -5.15 0.07
C THR A 36 10.77 -4.63 1.29
N VAL A 37 9.66 -3.93 1.06
CA VAL A 37 8.77 -3.46 2.13
C VAL A 37 8.17 -4.62 2.92
N CYS A 38 7.73 -5.70 2.26
CA CYS A 38 7.23 -6.89 2.96
C CYS A 38 8.32 -7.51 3.86
N LYS A 39 9.59 -7.51 3.43
CA LYS A 39 10.71 -7.97 4.26
C LYS A 39 10.95 -7.08 5.47
N TYR A 40 10.92 -5.76 5.31
CA TYR A 40 11.04 -4.84 6.45
C TYR A 40 9.92 -5.04 7.48
N LEU A 41 8.69 -5.28 7.02
CA LEU A 41 7.58 -5.64 7.91
C LEU A 41 7.85 -6.98 8.58
N LEU A 42 8.23 -8.03 7.84
CA LEU A 42 8.55 -9.33 8.42
C LEU A 42 9.62 -9.23 9.53
N ASP A 43 10.72 -8.52 9.26
CA ASP A 43 11.84 -8.34 10.19
C ASP A 43 11.46 -7.51 11.43
N SER A 44 10.37 -6.75 11.35
CA SER A 44 9.85 -5.92 12.45
C SER A 44 8.81 -6.64 13.32
N ILE A 45 8.40 -7.87 12.97
CA ILE A 45 7.48 -8.66 13.80
C ILE A 45 8.21 -9.09 15.08
N ALA A 46 7.69 -8.66 16.24
CA ALA A 46 8.38 -8.87 17.52
C ALA A 46 8.35 -10.33 18.00
N HIS A 47 7.31 -11.08 17.63
CA HIS A 47 7.13 -12.46 18.05
C HIS A 47 6.70 -13.33 16.87
N THR A 48 7.41 -14.43 16.64
CA THR A 48 7.08 -15.38 15.57
C THR A 48 5.95 -16.33 15.94
N LYS A 49 5.58 -16.42 17.22
CA LYS A 49 4.40 -17.15 17.69
C LYS A 49 3.28 -16.17 18.03
N GLN A 50 2.13 -16.37 17.41
CA GLN A 50 0.98 -15.50 17.49
C GLN A 50 -0.26 -16.33 17.87
N SER A 51 -1.20 -15.74 18.60
CA SER A 51 -2.49 -16.40 18.84
C SER A 51 -3.47 -16.14 17.70
N SER A 52 -3.40 -14.96 17.07
CA SER A 52 -4.23 -14.63 15.92
C SER A 52 -3.56 -13.55 15.09
N VAL A 53 -3.43 -13.79 13.78
CA VAL A 53 -2.85 -12.86 12.81
C VAL A 53 -3.94 -12.40 11.85
N LEU A 54 -4.08 -11.09 11.71
CA LEU A 54 -4.88 -10.45 10.67
C LEU A 54 -3.94 -9.79 9.65
N GLU A 55 -4.00 -10.25 8.40
CA GLU A 55 -3.40 -9.57 7.25
C GLU A 55 -4.47 -8.73 6.53
N VAL A 56 -4.23 -7.43 6.35
CA VAL A 56 -5.16 -6.51 5.69
C VAL A 56 -4.63 -6.08 4.33
N GLY A 57 -5.38 -6.36 3.26
CA GLY A 57 -5.03 -6.03 1.88
C GLY A 57 -3.89 -6.89 1.33
N ALA A 58 -4.09 -8.21 1.30
CA ALA A 58 -3.05 -9.18 0.96
C ALA A 58 -2.60 -9.17 -0.51
N GLY A 59 -3.41 -8.63 -1.42
CA GLY A 59 -3.15 -8.54 -2.85
C GLY A 59 -2.84 -9.90 -3.47
N THR A 60 -1.68 -10.03 -4.11
CA THR A 60 -1.19 -11.29 -4.70
C THR A 60 -0.63 -12.28 -3.69
N GLY A 61 -0.57 -11.92 -2.40
CA GLY A 61 -0.10 -12.76 -1.31
C GLY A 61 1.42 -12.71 -1.10
N GLN A 62 2.07 -11.59 -1.42
CA GLN A 62 3.50 -11.41 -1.16
C GLN A 62 3.80 -11.48 0.35
N MET A 63 3.06 -10.71 1.16
CA MET A 63 3.21 -10.74 2.62
C MET A 63 2.65 -12.04 3.20
N THR A 64 1.52 -12.55 2.72
CA THR A 64 0.99 -13.88 3.08
C THR A 64 2.03 -15.00 2.97
N ARG A 65 2.80 -15.04 1.88
CA ARG A 65 3.88 -16.03 1.69
C ARG A 65 4.99 -15.90 2.74
N LEU A 66 5.36 -14.67 3.11
CA LEU A 66 6.37 -14.45 4.14
C LEU A 66 5.85 -14.87 5.52
N LEU A 67 4.62 -14.49 5.85
CA LEU A 67 3.96 -14.86 7.10
C LEU A 67 3.85 -16.38 7.24
N ALA A 68 3.36 -17.08 6.21
CA ALA A 68 3.22 -18.53 6.19
C ALA A 68 4.54 -19.27 6.45
N ASN A 69 5.67 -18.71 6.00
CA ASN A 69 6.99 -19.35 6.12
C ASN A 69 7.69 -19.07 7.46
N HIS A 70 7.34 -17.99 8.17
CA HIS A 70 8.14 -17.50 9.31
C HIS A 70 7.34 -17.32 10.60
N ILE A 71 6.01 -17.26 10.51
CA ILE A 71 5.13 -17.01 11.65
C ILE A 71 4.27 -18.24 11.91
N GLN A 72 4.22 -18.66 13.16
CA GLN A 72 3.29 -19.66 13.65
C GLN A 72 2.11 -18.95 14.31
N SER A 73 0.89 -19.23 13.86
CA SER A 73 -0.34 -18.70 14.47
C SER A 73 -1.37 -19.81 14.70
N GLU A 74 -2.18 -19.66 15.76
CA GLU A 74 -3.34 -20.51 16.02
C GLU A 74 -4.52 -20.15 15.11
N HIS A 75 -4.69 -18.85 14.82
CA HIS A 75 -5.72 -18.33 13.93
C HIS A 75 -5.13 -17.40 12.86
N TRP A 76 -5.67 -17.50 11.65
CA TRP A 76 -5.26 -16.71 10.50
C TRP A 76 -6.49 -16.10 9.83
N LEU A 77 -6.48 -14.78 9.70
CA LEU A 77 -7.49 -14.04 8.96
C LEU A 77 -6.79 -13.19 7.90
N ILE A 78 -7.24 -13.31 6.66
CA ILE A 78 -6.72 -12.54 5.53
C ILE A 78 -7.87 -11.74 4.94
N ASN A 79 -7.72 -10.43 4.88
CA ASN A 79 -8.61 -9.54 4.16
C ASN A 79 -8.02 -9.16 2.79
N GLU A 80 -8.87 -9.17 1.77
CA GLU A 80 -8.53 -8.68 0.44
C GLU A 80 -9.77 -8.05 -0.23
N LEU A 81 -9.57 -6.99 -1.02
CA LEU A 81 -10.66 -6.32 -1.73
C LEU A 81 -11.05 -7.10 -3.01
N CYS A 82 -10.08 -7.72 -3.69
CA CYS A 82 -10.28 -8.34 -5.00
C CYS A 82 -10.60 -9.85 -4.86
N THR A 83 -11.81 -10.25 -5.25
CA THR A 83 -12.27 -11.65 -5.20
C THR A 83 -11.36 -12.61 -5.95
N GLU A 84 -10.76 -12.17 -7.06
CA GLU A 84 -9.86 -12.95 -7.92
C GLU A 84 -8.65 -13.51 -7.17
N GLN A 85 -8.25 -12.84 -6.08
CA GLN A 85 -7.09 -13.22 -5.29
C GLN A 85 -7.39 -14.33 -4.27
N SER A 86 -8.68 -14.59 -3.98
CA SER A 86 -9.11 -15.51 -2.93
C SER A 86 -8.50 -16.91 -3.06
N ALA A 87 -8.59 -17.52 -4.26
CA ALA A 87 -8.05 -18.86 -4.50
C ALA A 87 -6.52 -18.92 -4.34
N THR A 88 -5.82 -17.86 -4.76
CA THR A 88 -4.37 -17.75 -4.60
C THR A 88 -3.98 -17.65 -3.13
N LEU A 89 -4.65 -16.80 -2.37
CA LEU A 89 -4.41 -16.60 -0.93
C LEU A 89 -4.69 -17.89 -0.15
N GLN A 90 -5.81 -18.56 -0.44
CA GLN A 90 -6.15 -19.84 0.18
C GLN A 90 -5.13 -20.93 -0.13
N SER A 91 -4.55 -20.93 -1.35
CA SER A 91 -3.50 -21.88 -1.73
C SER A 91 -2.18 -21.64 -0.97
N ILE A 92 -1.82 -20.37 -0.76
CA ILE A 92 -0.61 -19.99 -0.01
C ILE A 92 -0.73 -20.38 1.46
N LEU A 93 -1.87 -20.09 2.08
CA LEU A 93 -2.10 -20.35 3.50
C LEU A 93 -3.46 -21.04 3.73
N PRO A 94 -3.54 -22.37 3.54
CA PRO A 94 -4.80 -23.11 3.61
C PRO A 94 -5.53 -23.06 4.95
N ALA A 95 -4.81 -22.72 6.03
CA ALA A 95 -5.36 -22.58 7.37
C ALA A 95 -5.99 -21.19 7.63
N ALA A 96 -5.89 -20.26 6.69
CA ALA A 96 -6.48 -18.93 6.82
C ALA A 96 -7.94 -18.89 6.39
N ASP A 97 -8.72 -18.13 7.14
CA ASP A 97 -10.01 -17.62 6.69
C ASP A 97 -9.75 -16.42 5.77
N VAL A 98 -10.19 -16.50 4.51
CA VAL A 98 -10.03 -15.41 3.52
C VAL A 98 -11.34 -14.64 3.40
N MET A 99 -11.34 -13.38 3.83
CA MET A 99 -12.49 -12.47 3.78
C MET A 99 -12.33 -11.45 2.66
N ILE A 100 -13.18 -11.58 1.63
CA ILE A 100 -13.22 -10.63 0.53
C ILE A 100 -14.15 -9.47 0.87
N GLY A 101 -13.61 -8.25 0.84
CA GLY A 101 -14.38 -7.02 1.05
C GLY A 101 -13.53 -5.84 1.50
N ASP A 102 -14.17 -4.68 1.60
CA ASP A 102 -13.53 -3.43 2.03
C ASP A 102 -13.14 -3.48 3.51
N ALA A 103 -11.84 -3.41 3.79
CA ALA A 103 -11.27 -3.42 5.13
C ALA A 103 -11.82 -2.31 6.05
N GLU A 104 -12.29 -1.20 5.47
CA GLU A 104 -12.83 -0.07 6.22
C GLU A 104 -14.23 -0.34 6.78
N THR A 105 -14.96 -1.32 6.24
CA THR A 105 -16.37 -1.58 6.59
C THR A 105 -16.67 -3.02 7.00
N ILE A 106 -15.89 -3.99 6.51
CA ILE A 106 -16.10 -5.41 6.84
C ILE A 106 -15.70 -5.71 8.29
N ASP A 107 -16.43 -6.63 8.92
CA ASP A 107 -16.06 -7.15 10.24
C ASP A 107 -14.85 -8.09 10.09
N LEU A 108 -13.71 -7.64 10.61
CA LEU A 108 -12.44 -8.38 10.59
C LEU A 108 -12.13 -9.04 11.92
N ALA A 109 -13.14 -9.28 12.77
CA ALA A 109 -13.00 -9.84 14.11
C ALA A 109 -12.09 -9.01 15.03
N GLU A 110 -12.00 -9.44 16.29
CA GLU A 110 -11.22 -8.78 17.35
C GLU A 110 -10.26 -9.75 18.03
N ASN A 111 -9.47 -9.24 18.97
CA ASN A 111 -8.47 -9.97 19.77
C ASN A 111 -7.29 -10.55 18.97
N HIS A 112 -6.89 -9.91 17.87
CA HIS A 112 -5.68 -10.26 17.14
C HIS A 112 -4.42 -9.95 17.97
N SER A 113 -3.42 -10.82 17.89
CA SER A 113 -2.10 -10.57 18.48
C SER A 113 -1.15 -9.87 17.52
N LEU A 114 -1.41 -9.94 16.22
CA LEU A 114 -0.70 -9.21 15.18
C LEU A 114 -1.70 -8.74 14.12
N ILE A 115 -1.70 -7.45 13.81
CA ILE A 115 -2.31 -6.90 12.60
C ILE A 115 -1.19 -6.43 11.69
N VAL A 116 -1.18 -6.93 10.44
CA VAL A 116 -0.19 -6.55 9.44
C VAL A 116 -0.83 -6.09 8.14
N SER A 117 -0.30 -5.03 7.53
CA SER A 117 -0.76 -4.55 6.22
C SER A 117 0.41 -4.01 5.40
N ALA A 118 0.61 -4.58 4.21
CA ALA A 118 1.72 -4.21 3.34
C ALA A 118 1.19 -3.55 2.06
N ASN A 119 1.50 -2.27 1.87
CA ASN A 119 1.18 -1.52 0.64
C ASN A 119 -0.32 -1.45 0.31
N ALA A 120 -1.20 -1.43 1.31
CA ALA A 120 -2.65 -1.36 1.11
C ALA A 120 -3.29 -0.07 1.65
N VAL A 121 -2.86 0.39 2.83
CA VAL A 121 -3.52 1.47 3.60
C VAL A 121 -3.67 2.78 2.80
N GLN A 122 -2.76 3.08 1.87
CA GLN A 122 -2.85 4.27 1.02
C GLN A 122 -4.06 4.29 0.07
N TRP A 123 -4.68 3.14 -0.16
CA TRP A 123 -5.87 3.00 -0.99
C TRP A 123 -7.16 3.30 -0.25
N PHE A 124 -7.11 3.41 1.08
CA PHE A 124 -8.27 3.66 1.91
C PHE A 124 -8.83 5.05 1.64
N ASP A 125 -10.13 5.22 1.88
CA ASP A 125 -10.78 6.52 1.83
C ASP A 125 -10.44 7.33 3.10
N SER A 126 -10.31 6.66 4.25
CA SER A 126 -9.90 7.26 5.53
C SER A 126 -8.68 6.51 6.13
N PRO A 127 -7.47 6.70 5.60
CA PRO A 127 -6.29 5.93 6.00
C PRO A 127 -5.95 6.04 7.50
N LEU A 128 -6.12 7.21 8.14
CA LEU A 128 -5.86 7.38 9.57
C LEU A 128 -6.86 6.62 10.46
N SER A 129 -8.10 6.38 9.99
CA SER A 129 -9.09 5.59 10.71
C SER A 129 -8.66 4.13 10.88
N PHE A 130 -7.76 3.63 10.04
CA PHE A 130 -7.16 2.31 10.19
C PHE A 130 -6.49 2.12 11.55
N ILE A 131 -5.93 3.19 12.14
CA ILE A 131 -5.29 3.14 13.46
C ILE A 131 -6.31 2.84 14.55
N THR A 132 -7.40 3.61 14.61
CA THR A 132 -8.46 3.41 15.60
C THR A 132 -9.13 2.04 15.46
N GLN A 133 -9.41 1.61 14.23
CA GLN A 133 -9.97 0.29 14.00
C GLN A 133 -9.00 -0.82 14.41
N SER A 134 -7.70 -0.68 14.12
CA SER A 134 -6.69 -1.64 14.55
C SER A 134 -6.57 -1.71 16.08
N ALA A 135 -6.66 -0.56 16.77
CA ALA A 135 -6.66 -0.52 18.22
C ALA A 135 -7.84 -1.29 18.83
N GLN A 136 -9.02 -1.24 18.21
CA GLN A 136 -10.19 -2.03 18.66
C GLN A 136 -9.97 -3.53 18.43
N ARG A 137 -9.41 -3.90 17.27
CA ARG A 137 -9.22 -5.29 16.85
C ARG A 137 -8.04 -6.01 17.52
N LEU A 138 -7.05 -5.28 18.02
CA LEU A 138 -5.91 -5.87 18.73
C LEU A 138 -6.27 -6.29 20.16
N LYS A 139 -5.66 -7.36 20.66
CA LYS A 139 -5.62 -7.67 22.10
C LYS A 139 -4.54 -6.83 22.81
N SER A 140 -4.60 -6.75 24.14
CA SER A 140 -3.52 -6.13 24.94
C SER A 140 -2.18 -6.83 24.68
N GLY A 141 -1.12 -6.02 24.51
CA GLY A 141 0.21 -6.45 24.07
C GLY A 141 0.31 -6.83 22.58
N GLY A 142 -0.77 -6.69 21.80
CA GLY A 142 -0.79 -6.99 20.38
C GLY A 142 -0.04 -5.94 19.54
N GLN A 143 0.56 -6.37 18.43
CA GLN A 143 1.35 -5.51 17.56
C GLN A 143 0.54 -5.06 16.33
N LEU A 144 0.54 -3.75 16.07
CA LEU A 144 0.19 -3.18 14.77
C LEU A 144 1.47 -2.98 13.96
N LEU A 145 1.47 -3.45 12.71
CA LEU A 145 2.62 -3.32 11.81
C LEU A 145 2.17 -3.08 10.37
N PHE A 146 2.40 -1.91 9.81
CA PHE A 146 1.99 -1.66 8.44
C PHE A 146 2.94 -0.74 7.69
N SER A 147 2.82 -0.78 6.36
CA SER A 147 3.46 0.19 5.48
C SER A 147 2.45 1.07 4.77
N THR A 148 2.86 2.29 4.52
CA THR A 148 2.20 3.25 3.62
C THR A 148 3.26 4.12 2.97
N PHE A 149 2.87 5.19 2.29
CA PHE A 149 3.77 6.13 1.65
C PHE A 149 3.70 7.50 2.33
N THR A 150 4.77 8.29 2.21
CA THR A 150 4.81 9.70 2.66
C THR A 150 4.39 10.64 1.52
N PRO A 151 4.15 11.94 1.78
CA PRO A 151 3.90 12.91 0.72
C PRO A 151 4.96 12.97 -0.38
N ASN A 152 6.22 12.62 -0.09
CA ASN A 152 7.32 12.59 -1.07
C ASN A 152 7.31 11.36 -1.98
N ASN A 153 6.40 10.39 -1.77
CA ASN A 153 6.25 9.29 -2.71
C ASN A 153 5.77 9.81 -4.08
N PHE A 154 6.50 9.43 -5.12
CA PHE A 154 6.39 9.99 -6.48
C PHE A 154 6.55 11.50 -6.53
N LEU A 155 7.48 12.04 -5.73
CA LEU A 155 7.83 13.46 -5.68
C LEU A 155 7.87 14.12 -7.06
N GLN A 156 8.65 13.57 -7.99
CA GLN A 156 8.84 14.15 -9.32
C GLN A 156 7.52 14.26 -10.09
N ILE A 157 6.67 13.24 -10.00
CA ILE A 157 5.37 13.23 -10.68
C ILE A 157 4.46 14.31 -10.08
N LYS A 158 4.37 14.37 -8.75
CA LYS A 158 3.57 15.38 -8.05
C LYS A 158 4.06 16.79 -8.36
N THR A 159 5.38 17.03 -8.35
CA THR A 159 5.96 18.34 -8.66
C THR A 159 5.65 18.79 -10.09
N LEU A 160 5.77 17.89 -11.08
CA LEU A 160 5.62 18.26 -12.49
C LEU A 160 4.16 18.28 -12.96
N THR A 161 3.27 17.52 -12.33
CA THR A 161 1.90 17.33 -12.84
C THR A 161 0.81 17.75 -11.86
N GLY A 162 1.15 17.92 -10.57
CA GLY A 162 0.18 18.07 -9.48
C GLY A 162 -0.64 16.80 -9.22
N GLN A 163 -0.34 15.68 -9.88
CA GLN A 163 -1.12 14.44 -9.78
C GLN A 163 -0.50 13.46 -8.80
N GLY A 164 -1.37 12.76 -8.07
CA GLY A 164 -0.99 11.68 -7.17
C GLY A 164 -2.02 11.46 -6.07
N LEU A 165 -1.80 10.40 -5.28
CA LEU A 165 -2.55 10.17 -4.06
C LEU A 165 -2.11 11.17 -2.98
N HIS A 166 -3.06 11.50 -2.12
CA HIS A 166 -2.79 12.20 -0.88
C HIS A 166 -2.30 11.18 0.14
N TYR A 167 -1.18 11.48 0.80
CA TYR A 167 -0.65 10.66 1.87
C TYR A 167 -0.60 11.53 3.12
N PRO A 168 -1.12 11.06 4.27
CA PRO A 168 -0.93 11.78 5.53
C PRO A 168 0.55 11.90 5.88
N ASP A 169 0.92 13.03 6.47
CA ASP A 169 2.26 13.27 6.98
C ASP A 169 2.58 12.38 8.18
N ILE A 170 3.88 12.20 8.44
CA ILE A 170 4.35 11.36 9.56
C ILE A 170 3.80 11.83 10.91
N ASP A 171 3.64 13.13 11.11
CA ASP A 171 3.09 13.72 12.33
C ASP A 171 1.60 13.40 12.50
N GLU A 172 0.85 13.28 11.40
CA GLU A 172 -0.55 12.87 11.43
C GLU A 172 -0.68 11.39 11.85
N TRP A 173 0.21 10.53 11.34
CA TRP A 173 0.28 9.13 11.76
C TRP A 173 0.67 9.00 13.23
N GLN A 174 1.68 9.75 13.68
CA GLN A 174 2.11 9.79 15.08
C GLN A 174 0.94 10.20 15.99
N LEU A 175 0.27 11.31 15.66
CA LEU A 175 -0.86 11.81 16.43
C LEU A 175 -2.01 10.79 16.48
N ALA A 176 -2.32 10.12 15.37
CA ALA A 176 -3.37 9.10 15.33
C ALA A 176 -3.03 7.89 16.23
N LEU A 177 -1.77 7.45 16.24
CA LEU A 177 -1.28 6.36 17.10
C LEU A 177 -1.34 6.75 18.58
N ASP A 178 -0.85 7.93 18.92
CA ASP A 178 -0.88 8.47 20.28
C ASP A 178 -2.33 8.61 20.79
N SER A 179 -3.22 9.15 19.95
CA SER A 179 -4.63 9.34 20.28
C SER A 179 -5.39 8.04 20.48
N ALA A 180 -4.98 6.97 19.77
CA ALA A 180 -5.54 5.64 19.93
C ALA A 180 -4.91 4.85 21.11
N GLY A 181 -3.96 5.46 21.83
CA GLY A 181 -3.33 4.89 23.02
C GLY A 181 -2.29 3.81 22.72
N PHE A 182 -1.73 3.78 21.51
CA PHE A 182 -0.62 2.87 21.20
C PHE A 182 0.65 3.26 21.96
N GLU A 183 1.46 2.26 22.29
CA GLU A 183 2.76 2.41 22.95
C GLU A 183 3.89 1.84 22.08
N ASN A 184 5.14 2.12 22.45
CA ASN A 184 6.35 1.66 21.75
C ASN A 184 6.31 1.98 20.23
N ILE A 185 5.75 3.15 19.88
CA ILE A 185 5.56 3.59 18.51
C ILE A 185 6.92 3.81 17.84
N LYS A 186 7.07 3.22 16.65
CA LYS A 186 8.22 3.38 15.76
C LYS A 186 7.72 3.72 14.37
N LEU A 187 8.14 4.88 13.87
CA LEU A 187 7.91 5.36 12.52
C LEU A 187 9.26 5.45 11.81
N SER A 188 9.44 4.71 10.71
CA SER A 188 10.67 4.71 9.93
C SER A 188 10.37 4.99 8.47
N ILE A 189 11.11 5.94 7.89
CA ILE A 189 11.04 6.24 6.46
C ILE A 189 12.13 5.46 5.72
N GLN A 190 11.75 4.81 4.62
CA GLN A 190 12.65 4.14 3.69
C GLN A 190 12.49 4.78 2.31
N ARG A 191 13.56 5.36 1.79
CA ARG A 191 13.57 6.05 0.49
C ARG A 191 14.29 5.22 -0.56
N PHE A 192 13.66 5.10 -1.73
CA PHE A 192 14.22 4.45 -2.91
C PHE A 192 14.11 5.39 -4.10
N ASP A 193 15.23 5.67 -4.75
CA ASP A 193 15.26 6.43 -5.99
C ASP A 193 15.58 5.45 -7.14
N LEU A 194 14.57 5.16 -7.97
CA LEU A 194 14.70 4.16 -9.03
C LEU A 194 15.08 4.84 -10.34
N PRO A 195 16.23 4.49 -10.94
CA PRO A 195 16.66 5.09 -12.19
C PRO A 195 15.91 4.49 -13.38
N PHE A 196 15.52 5.36 -14.30
CA PHE A 196 14.88 5.02 -15.57
C PHE A 196 15.62 5.67 -16.75
N PRO A 197 15.64 4.99 -17.91
CA PRO A 197 16.30 5.52 -19.10
C PRO A 197 15.57 6.72 -19.70
N THR A 198 14.26 6.86 -19.45
CA THR A 198 13.45 7.98 -19.93
C THR A 198 12.27 8.28 -18.98
N PRO A 199 11.74 9.51 -18.97
CA PRO A 199 10.52 9.84 -18.22
C PRO A 199 9.30 9.05 -18.71
N TYR A 200 9.24 8.68 -19.99
CA TYR A 200 8.20 7.78 -20.49
C TYR A 200 8.26 6.38 -19.87
N ALA A 201 9.45 5.85 -19.61
CA ALA A 201 9.61 4.56 -18.95
C ALA A 201 9.05 4.58 -17.51
N ILE A 202 9.14 5.73 -16.83
CA ILE A 202 8.50 5.97 -15.52
C ILE A 202 6.98 5.86 -15.63
N LEU A 203 6.36 6.54 -16.60
CA LEU A 203 4.91 6.46 -16.79
C LEU A 203 4.44 5.03 -17.09
N LYS A 204 5.22 4.28 -17.88
CA LYS A 204 4.95 2.86 -18.15
C LYS A 204 5.06 2.01 -16.87
N HIS A 205 6.11 2.21 -16.07
CA HIS A 205 6.31 1.52 -14.79
C HIS A 205 5.17 1.78 -13.81
N MET A 206 4.74 3.04 -13.67
CA MET A 206 3.62 3.42 -12.81
C MET A 206 2.30 2.76 -13.24
N LYS A 207 2.05 2.70 -14.56
CA LYS A 207 0.87 2.00 -15.11
C LYS A 207 0.88 0.50 -14.77
N LEU A 208 2.05 -0.15 -14.83
CA LEU A 208 2.20 -1.57 -14.51
C LEU A 208 2.09 -1.86 -13.01
N THR A 209 2.54 -0.93 -12.16
CA THR A 209 2.49 -1.06 -10.70
C THR A 209 1.17 -0.58 -10.08
N GLY A 210 0.21 -0.16 -10.93
CA GLY A 210 -1.14 0.20 -10.53
C GLY A 210 -1.34 1.55 -9.87
N VAL A 211 -0.29 2.37 -9.83
CA VAL A 211 -0.44 3.78 -9.46
C VAL A 211 -0.59 4.61 -10.74
N SER A 212 -1.83 4.92 -11.10
CA SER A 212 -2.11 5.74 -12.28
C SER A 212 -1.79 7.22 -12.04
N THR A 213 -1.14 7.88 -13.00
CA THR A 213 -0.87 9.33 -12.99
C THR A 213 -2.10 10.20 -13.30
N ASN A 214 -3.25 9.59 -13.60
CA ASN A 214 -4.46 10.30 -14.04
C ASN A 214 -5.50 10.48 -12.93
N GLN A 215 -5.21 10.06 -11.70
CA GLN A 215 -6.17 10.09 -10.61
C GLN A 215 -5.59 10.90 -9.44
N THR A 216 -5.95 12.18 -9.39
CA THR A 216 -5.97 12.94 -8.14
C THR A 216 -7.05 12.36 -7.23
N GLN A 217 -6.68 12.09 -5.97
CA GLN A 217 -7.62 11.60 -4.96
C GLN A 217 -8.67 12.65 -4.58
N VAL A 218 -8.34 13.94 -4.75
CA VAL A 218 -9.26 15.05 -4.51
C VAL A 218 -9.83 15.52 -5.85
N LYS A 219 -11.10 15.21 -6.11
CA LYS A 219 -11.93 15.88 -7.11
C LYS A 219 -12.78 16.93 -6.38
N SER A 220 -12.41 18.20 -6.47
CA SER A 220 -13.40 19.27 -6.28
C SER A 220 -14.26 19.37 -7.56
N GLU A 221 -15.49 19.88 -7.44
CA GLU A 221 -16.39 20.12 -8.59
C GLU A 221 -15.74 21.00 -9.67
N ASP A 222 -14.71 21.79 -9.32
CA ASP A 222 -13.95 22.69 -10.20
C ASP A 222 -12.62 22.12 -10.73
N THR A 223 -12.17 20.93 -10.30
CA THR A 223 -10.93 20.35 -10.83
C THR A 223 -11.16 19.72 -12.20
N GLN A 224 -10.60 20.35 -13.25
CA GLN A 224 -10.53 19.74 -14.58
C GLN A 224 -9.77 18.41 -14.52
N THR A 225 -10.36 17.36 -15.08
CA THR A 225 -9.71 16.06 -15.24
C THR A 225 -8.36 16.22 -15.95
N PHE A 226 -7.29 15.76 -15.31
CA PHE A 226 -5.98 15.74 -15.95
C PHE A 226 -5.98 14.73 -17.10
N VAL A 227 -5.52 15.17 -18.27
CA VAL A 227 -5.46 14.36 -19.49
C VAL A 227 -4.09 14.53 -20.11
N TRP A 228 -3.43 13.42 -20.42
CA TRP A 228 -2.20 13.42 -21.19
C TRP A 228 -2.49 13.79 -22.65
N THR A 229 -2.02 14.97 -23.07
CA THR A 229 -1.92 15.35 -24.48
C THR A 229 -0.49 15.16 -24.96
N LYS A 230 -0.28 15.13 -26.28
CA LYS A 230 1.08 15.06 -26.85
C LYS A 230 1.97 16.22 -26.35
N SER A 231 1.42 17.43 -26.27
CA SER A 231 2.16 18.60 -25.77
C SER A 231 2.49 18.50 -24.28
N ARG A 232 1.55 18.03 -23.44
CA ARG A 232 1.80 17.80 -22.00
C ARG A 232 2.86 16.73 -21.77
N LEU A 233 2.84 15.65 -22.57
CA LEU A 233 3.86 14.60 -22.47
C LEU A 233 5.25 15.14 -22.84
N GLN A 234 5.35 15.92 -23.93
CA GLN A 234 6.62 16.54 -24.34
C GLN A 234 7.15 17.52 -23.29
N GLN A 235 6.27 18.34 -22.70
CA GLN A 235 6.64 19.27 -21.63
C GLN A 235 7.11 18.52 -20.39
N PHE A 236 6.34 17.50 -19.96
CA PHE A 236 6.71 16.64 -18.84
C PHE A 236 8.08 15.99 -19.05
N GLU A 237 8.36 15.42 -20.23
CA GLU A 237 9.66 14.83 -20.53
C GLU A 237 10.79 15.87 -20.45
N SER A 238 10.60 17.06 -21.01
CA SER A 238 11.57 18.15 -20.94
C SER A 238 11.85 18.57 -19.49
N ASP A 239 10.81 18.81 -18.70
CA ASP A 239 10.93 19.27 -17.32
C ASP A 239 11.59 18.20 -16.44
N TYR A 240 11.28 16.93 -16.66
CA TYR A 240 11.91 15.83 -15.94
C TYR A 240 13.41 15.78 -16.18
N TRP A 241 13.86 15.89 -17.43
CA TRP A 241 15.28 15.92 -17.75
C TRP A 241 15.98 17.15 -17.17
N GLN A 242 15.31 18.30 -17.11
CA GLN A 242 15.90 19.51 -16.55
C GLN A 242 16.02 19.49 -15.02
N GLN A 243 15.02 18.94 -14.33
CA GLN A 243 14.90 19.07 -12.88
C GLN A 243 15.31 17.82 -12.11
N PHE A 244 15.20 16.63 -12.71
CA PHE A 244 15.33 15.34 -12.01
C PHE A 244 16.19 14.32 -12.75
N SER A 245 17.13 14.80 -13.57
CA SER A 245 18.13 13.92 -14.19
C SER A 245 19.44 13.91 -13.42
N GLU A 246 20.12 12.77 -13.49
CA GLU A 246 21.45 12.57 -12.93
C GLU A 246 22.27 11.64 -13.82
N LYS A 247 23.56 11.50 -13.52
CA LYS A 247 24.41 10.51 -14.17
C LYS A 247 24.55 9.29 -13.27
N ASN A 248 24.30 8.11 -13.83
CA ASN A 248 24.58 6.86 -13.13
C ASN A 248 26.10 6.57 -13.09
N ASP A 249 26.48 5.45 -12.48
CA ASP A 249 27.89 5.02 -12.32
C ASP A 249 28.66 4.87 -13.65
N THR A 250 27.96 4.66 -14.78
CA THR A 250 28.57 4.56 -16.11
C THR A 250 28.62 5.92 -16.84
N GLY A 251 28.18 7.00 -16.20
CA GLY A 251 28.12 8.35 -16.75
C GLY A 251 26.93 8.60 -17.69
N GLN A 252 26.02 7.63 -17.84
CA GLN A 252 24.81 7.78 -18.64
C GLN A 252 23.77 8.60 -17.88
N LEU A 253 23.12 9.52 -18.60
CA LEU A 253 22.03 10.32 -18.03
C LEU A 253 20.80 9.44 -17.80
N VAL A 254 20.25 9.50 -16.59
CA VAL A 254 19.05 8.79 -16.14
C VAL A 254 18.12 9.77 -15.42
N VAL A 255 16.88 9.36 -15.20
CA VAL A 255 15.90 10.08 -14.39
C VAL A 255 15.36 9.18 -13.29
N ASN A 256 15.12 9.73 -12.10
CA ASN A 256 14.71 8.93 -10.94
C ASN A 256 13.24 9.07 -10.59
N LEU A 257 12.61 7.96 -10.24
CA LEU A 257 11.30 7.93 -9.58
C LEU A 257 11.49 7.63 -8.08
N THR A 258 11.10 8.56 -7.23
CA THR A 258 11.18 8.39 -5.77
C THR A 258 10.02 7.57 -5.23
N TYR A 259 10.32 6.53 -4.48
CA TYR A 259 9.40 5.91 -3.53
C TYR A 259 9.86 6.25 -2.12
N GLU A 260 8.95 6.78 -1.30
CA GLU A 260 9.23 7.06 0.09
C GLU A 260 8.17 6.37 0.96
N VAL A 261 8.59 5.27 1.58
CA VAL A 261 7.74 4.34 2.32
C VAL A 261 7.84 4.65 3.80
N LEU A 262 6.70 4.81 4.46
CA LEU A 262 6.61 4.84 5.90
C LEU A 262 6.31 3.44 6.42
N ILE A 263 7.17 2.94 7.30
CA ILE A 263 6.96 1.72 8.07
C ILE A 263 6.53 2.12 9.49
N VAL A 264 5.42 1.57 9.95
CA VAL A 264 4.83 1.86 11.25
C VAL A 264 4.77 0.58 12.07
N SER A 265 5.33 0.61 13.28
CA SER A 265 5.13 -0.43 14.28
C SER A 265 4.71 0.18 15.61
N ALA A 266 3.68 -0.38 16.24
CA ALA A 266 3.21 0.06 17.54
C ALA A 266 2.52 -1.09 18.29
N PHE A 267 2.37 -0.95 19.60
CA PHE A 267 1.79 -1.98 20.47
C PHE A 267 0.56 -1.45 21.18
N LYS A 268 -0.50 -2.27 21.25
CA LYS A 268 -1.64 -1.97 22.11
C LYS A 268 -1.24 -2.27 23.57
N PRO A 269 -1.51 -1.36 24.53
CA PRO A 269 -1.25 -1.60 25.94
C PRO A 269 -2.04 -2.80 26.48
#